data_AF-A0A939ZCN3-F1
#
_entry.id   AF-A0A939ZCN3-F1
#
_cell.length_a   1.000
_cell.length_b   1.000
_cell.length_c   1.000
_cell.angle_alpha   90.00
_cell.angle_beta   90.00
_cell.angle_gamma   90.00
#
_symmetry.space_group_name_H-M   'P 1'
#
loop_
_entity.id
_entity.type
_entity.pdbx_description
1 polymer ?
#
loop_
_entity_poly.entity_id
_entity_poly.type
_entity_poly.pdbx_seq_one_letter_code
_entity_poly.pdbx_strand_id
1 'polypeptide(L)'
;MGGGMGGNFGNTNGKKHEYKNIISHLPKNPKNLLKNGWINTTPNEMSKKTSSQLFTNKNSGIKIRFDKGQRGLGGYGGKDHYHILNPNSTGKHDYYLDINGNPVPKNSKSSHIVP
;
A
#
# COMPACT_ATOMS: atom_id res chain seq x y z
N MET A 1 -23.97 32.70 14.99
CA MET A 1 -23.33 31.67 15.84
C MET A 1 -22.57 30.72 14.92
N GLY A 2 -21.26 30.92 14.77
CA GLY A 2 -20.42 30.12 13.88
C GLY A 2 -20.04 28.80 14.55
N GLY A 3 -20.62 27.69 14.09
CA GLY A 3 -20.22 26.35 14.52
C GLY A 3 -18.90 25.97 13.87
N GLY A 4 -17.80 26.14 14.59
CA GLY A 4 -16.51 25.57 14.23
C GLY A 4 -16.56 24.05 14.42
N MET A 5 -16.74 23.32 13.32
CA MET A 5 -16.46 21.88 13.28
C MET A 5 -14.96 21.69 13.47
N GLY A 6 -14.56 21.38 14.71
CA GLY A 6 -13.20 21.00 15.06
C GLY A 6 -12.80 19.76 14.26
N GLY A 7 -11.95 19.97 13.26
CA GLY A 7 -11.26 18.90 12.55
C GLY A 7 -10.49 18.07 13.58
N ASN A 8 -10.88 16.80 13.70
CA ASN A 8 -10.17 15.80 14.45
C ASN A 8 -8.78 15.65 13.81
N PHE A 9 -7.79 16.40 14.29
CA PHE A 9 -6.39 16.27 13.91
C PHE A 9 -5.93 14.89 14.37
N GLY A 10 -6.16 13.90 13.50
CA GLY A 10 -5.79 12.52 13.72
C GLY A 10 -4.33 12.46 14.07
N ASN A 11 -4.01 11.70 15.11
CA ASN A 11 -2.66 11.35 15.53
C ASN A 11 -1.90 10.69 14.34
N THR A 12 -1.28 11.52 13.50
CA THR A 12 -0.60 11.11 12.27
C THR A 12 0.68 10.32 12.57
N ASN A 13 1.30 10.58 13.72
CA ASN A 13 2.50 9.88 14.17
C ASN A 13 2.22 8.42 14.56
N GLY A 14 1.11 8.16 15.25
CA GLY A 14 0.70 6.79 15.59
C GLY A 14 0.42 5.94 14.34
N LYS A 15 -0.34 6.48 13.38
CA LYS A 15 -0.65 5.78 12.12
C LYS A 15 0.58 5.57 11.26
N LYS A 16 1.50 6.55 11.19
CA LYS A 16 2.76 6.39 10.45
C LYS A 16 3.61 5.26 11.03
N HIS A 17 3.68 5.14 12.36
CA HIS A 17 4.41 4.07 13.02
C HIS A 17 3.80 2.69 12.72
N GLU A 18 2.47 2.61 12.73
CA GLU A 18 1.73 1.41 12.35
C GLU A 18 1.96 1.04 10.89
N TYR A 19 1.94 2.01 9.97
CA TYR A 19 2.20 1.80 8.54
C TYR A 19 3.61 1.27 8.33
N LYS A 20 4.61 1.91 8.92
CA LYS A 20 5.99 1.44 8.88
C LYS A 20 6.11 0.00 9.40
N ASN A 21 5.47 -0.31 10.53
CA ASN A 21 5.50 -1.65 11.11
C ASN A 21 4.90 -2.68 10.14
N ILE A 22 3.70 -2.42 9.62
CA ILE A 22 3.04 -3.30 8.65
C ILE A 22 3.91 -3.50 7.40
N ILE A 23 4.45 -2.42 6.86
CA ILE A 23 5.26 -2.42 5.64
C ILE A 23 6.54 -3.24 5.84
N SER A 24 7.21 -3.09 6.99
CA SER A 24 8.43 -3.83 7.31
C SER A 24 8.21 -5.34 7.52
N HIS A 25 6.97 -5.76 7.77
CA HIS A 25 6.60 -7.17 7.97
C HIS A 25 5.81 -7.75 6.78
N LEU A 26 5.87 -7.11 5.61
CA LEU A 26 5.23 -7.65 4.41
C LEU A 26 5.91 -8.97 3.99
N PRO A 27 5.16 -10.04 3.77
CA PRO A 27 5.72 -11.31 3.34
C PRO A 27 6.10 -11.28 1.86
N LYS A 28 7.16 -11.99 1.49
CA LYS A 28 7.51 -12.24 0.07
C LYS A 28 6.35 -12.88 -0.72
N ASN A 29 5.61 -13.79 -0.07
CA ASN A 29 4.45 -14.43 -0.68
C ASN A 29 3.15 -13.72 -0.28
N PRO A 30 2.38 -13.15 -1.22
CA PRO A 30 1.13 -12.43 -0.91
C PRO A 30 0.06 -13.33 -0.28
N LYS A 31 0.12 -14.65 -0.47
CA LYS A 31 -0.81 -15.58 0.19
C LYS A 31 -0.66 -15.56 1.73
N ASN A 32 0.50 -15.19 2.25
CA ASN A 32 0.70 -15.06 3.69
C ASN A 32 -0.06 -13.86 4.27
N LEU A 33 -0.38 -12.84 3.47
CA LEU A 33 -1.25 -11.75 3.91
C LEU A 33 -2.63 -12.26 4.29
N LEU A 34 -3.19 -13.19 3.50
CA LEU A 34 -4.48 -13.82 3.80
C LEU A 34 -4.43 -14.59 5.13
N LYS A 35 -3.33 -15.30 5.38
CA LYS A 35 -3.12 -15.98 6.68
C LYS A 35 -3.03 -15.00 7.84
N ASN A 36 -2.48 -13.81 7.60
CA ASN A 36 -2.40 -12.71 8.57
C ASN A 36 -3.71 -11.91 8.69
N GLY A 37 -4.83 -12.40 8.14
CA GLY A 37 -6.14 -11.78 8.27
C GLY A 37 -6.43 -10.64 7.30
N TRP A 38 -5.59 -10.44 6.28
CA TRP A 38 -5.89 -9.48 5.20
C TRP A 38 -6.97 -10.04 4.27
N ILE A 39 -7.74 -9.16 3.67
CA ILE A 39 -8.76 -9.52 2.67
C ILE A 39 -8.19 -9.27 1.29
N ASN A 40 -8.33 -10.22 0.38
CA ASN A 40 -8.16 -9.94 -1.05
C ASN A 40 -9.33 -9.09 -1.55
N THR A 41 -9.04 -7.86 -1.94
CA THR A 41 -10.00 -6.87 -2.46
C THR A 41 -9.70 -6.54 -3.93
N THR A 42 -8.98 -7.42 -4.63
CA THR A 42 -8.63 -7.25 -6.05
C THR A 42 -9.90 -7.04 -6.89
N PRO A 43 -10.05 -5.89 -7.56
CA PRO A 43 -11.16 -5.66 -8.47
C PRO A 43 -11.12 -6.63 -9.65
N ASN A 44 -12.28 -7.12 -10.09
CA ASN A 44 -12.38 -8.08 -11.21
C ASN A 44 -11.74 -7.57 -12.50
N GLU A 45 -11.80 -6.26 -12.75
CA GLU A 45 -11.14 -5.66 -13.91
C GLU A 45 -9.61 -5.71 -13.82
N MET A 46 -9.05 -5.57 -12.61
CA MET A 46 -7.61 -5.59 -12.39
C MET A 46 -7.05 -7.00 -12.54
N SER A 47 -7.73 -8.01 -12.00
CA SER A 47 -7.31 -9.42 -12.11
C SER A 47 -7.34 -9.93 -13.54
N LYS A 48 -8.25 -9.42 -14.37
CA LYS A 48 -8.33 -9.76 -15.80
C LYS A 48 -7.24 -9.09 -16.64
N LYS A 49 -6.85 -7.86 -16.29
CA LYS A 49 -5.89 -7.06 -17.08
C LYS A 49 -4.44 -7.23 -16.63
N THR A 50 -4.21 -7.65 -15.38
CA THR A 50 -2.88 -7.67 -14.78
C THR A 50 -2.72 -8.85 -13.82
N SER A 51 -1.47 -9.24 -13.54
CA SER A 51 -1.16 -10.20 -12.47
C SER A 51 -1.10 -9.55 -11.08
N SER A 52 -1.69 -8.36 -10.92
CA SER A 52 -1.67 -7.60 -9.68
C SER A 52 -2.77 -8.07 -8.73
N GLN A 53 -2.50 -8.02 -7.43
CA GLN A 53 -3.48 -8.34 -6.40
C GLN A 53 -3.59 -7.20 -5.39
N LEU A 54 -4.80 -6.79 -5.06
CA LEU A 54 -5.07 -5.79 -4.02
C LEU A 54 -5.51 -6.49 -2.74
N PHE A 55 -4.91 -6.12 -1.62
CA PHE A 55 -5.26 -6.59 -0.29
C PHE A 55 -5.58 -5.42 0.63
N THR A 56 -6.59 -5.60 1.48
CA THR A 56 -6.97 -4.62 2.50
C THR A 56 -6.78 -5.23 3.89
N ASN A 57 -6.10 -4.49 4.76
CA ASN A 57 -6.02 -4.83 6.18
C ASN A 57 -7.31 -4.38 6.88
N LYS A 58 -8.03 -5.30 7.52
CA LYS A 58 -9.28 -4.98 8.23
C LYS A 58 -9.07 -4.06 9.44
N ASN A 59 -7.95 -4.19 10.12
CA ASN A 59 -7.68 -3.48 11.37
C ASN A 59 -7.30 -2.02 11.10
N SER A 60 -6.39 -1.81 10.15
CA SER A 60 -5.82 -0.49 9.86
C SER A 60 -6.48 0.24 8.69
N GLY A 61 -7.24 -0.48 7.86
CA GLY A 61 -7.82 0.04 6.62
C GLY A 61 -6.81 0.26 5.47
N ILE A 62 -5.54 -0.11 5.67
CA ILE A 62 -4.50 0.04 4.65
C ILE A 62 -4.78 -0.87 3.47
N LYS A 63 -4.55 -0.35 2.27
CA LYS A 63 -4.60 -1.10 1.02
C LYS A 63 -3.20 -1.27 0.48
N ILE A 64 -2.83 -2.50 0.16
CA ILE A 64 -1.56 -2.83 -0.50
C ILE A 64 -1.84 -3.54 -1.80
N ARG A 65 -1.08 -3.19 -2.82
CA ARG A 65 -1.09 -3.83 -4.12
C ARG A 65 0.18 -4.64 -4.27
N PHE A 66 0.04 -5.93 -4.50
CA PHE A 66 1.13 -6.81 -4.89
C PHE A 66 1.20 -6.85 -6.41
N ASP A 67 2.37 -6.54 -6.96
CA ASP A 67 2.67 -6.68 -8.38
C ASP A 67 3.68 -7.81 -8.54
N LYS A 68 3.26 -8.86 -9.25
CA LYS A 68 4.13 -10.01 -9.57
C LYS A 68 5.18 -9.59 -10.58
N GLY A 69 6.43 -9.88 -10.29
CA GLY A 69 7.54 -9.69 -11.22
C GLY A 69 7.39 -10.59 -12.44
N GLN A 70 7.68 -10.04 -13.61
CA GLN A 70 7.72 -10.78 -14.86
C GLN A 70 9.15 -11.21 -15.17
N ARG A 71 9.35 -12.53 -15.24
CA ARG A 71 10.66 -13.13 -15.51
C ARG A 71 11.21 -12.63 -16.85
N GLY A 72 12.43 -12.10 -16.84
CA GLY A 72 13.10 -11.55 -18.03
C GLY A 72 13.05 -10.02 -18.14
N LEU A 73 12.27 -9.33 -17.29
CA LEU A 73 12.34 -7.87 -17.18
C LEU A 73 13.46 -7.44 -16.22
N GLY A 74 14.17 -6.36 -16.56
CA GLY A 74 15.12 -5.71 -15.66
C GLY A 74 14.44 -4.85 -14.59
N GLY A 75 15.16 -4.55 -13.50
CA GLY A 75 14.67 -3.65 -12.44
C GLY A 75 13.52 -4.22 -11.61
N TYR A 76 12.61 -3.36 -11.13
CA TYR A 76 11.46 -3.77 -10.31
C TYR A 76 10.43 -4.59 -11.10
N GLY A 77 10.35 -4.42 -12.42
CA GLY A 77 9.45 -5.22 -13.26
C GLY A 77 9.80 -6.71 -13.27
N GLY A 78 11.05 -7.08 -12.96
CA GLY A 78 11.49 -8.48 -12.83
C GLY A 78 11.33 -9.08 -11.44
N LYS A 79 10.91 -8.29 -10.45
CA LYS A 79 10.85 -8.69 -9.04
C LYS A 79 9.45 -8.51 -8.50
N ASP A 80 9.02 -9.47 -7.70
CA ASP A 80 7.82 -9.32 -6.90
C ASP A 80 7.99 -8.13 -5.95
N HIS A 81 7.03 -7.22 -5.95
CA HIS A 81 7.07 -6.03 -5.11
C HIS A 81 5.66 -5.57 -4.72
N TYR A 82 5.60 -4.76 -3.68
CA TYR A 82 4.37 -4.17 -3.17
C TYR A 82 4.36 -2.66 -3.39
N HIS A 83 3.16 -2.12 -3.58
CA HIS A 83 2.85 -0.69 -3.48
C HIS A 83 1.81 -0.50 -2.38
N ILE A 84 2.04 0.42 -1.45
CA ILE A 84 1.09 0.73 -0.39
C ILE A 84 0.36 2.00 -0.75
N LEU A 85 -0.96 1.94 -0.85
CA LEU A 85 -1.76 3.11 -1.17
C LEU A 85 -1.77 4.05 0.04
N ASN A 86 -1.50 5.34 -0.19
CA ASN A 86 -1.68 6.34 0.84
C ASN A 86 -3.19 6.56 1.05
N PRO A 87 -3.76 6.22 2.23
CA PRO A 87 -5.19 6.41 2.48
C PRO A 87 -5.59 7.90 2.49
N ASN A 88 -4.63 8.81 2.71
CA ASN A 88 -4.82 10.25 2.69
C ASN A 88 -4.36 10.86 1.37
N SER A 89 -4.18 10.07 0.30
CA SER A 89 -3.75 10.60 -0.99
C SER A 89 -4.73 11.63 -1.50
N THR A 90 -4.20 12.80 -1.86
CA THR A 90 -4.95 13.89 -2.50
C THR A 90 -4.71 13.93 -4.02
N GLY A 91 -3.69 13.22 -4.51
CA GLY A 91 -3.47 13.08 -5.95
C GLY A 91 -2.28 12.20 -6.32
N LYS A 92 -1.67 12.48 -7.47
CA LYS A 92 -0.54 11.67 -7.98
C LYS A 92 0.76 11.94 -7.24
N HIS A 93 0.88 13.05 -6.51
CA HIS A 93 2.12 13.49 -5.85
C HIS A 93 2.34 12.77 -4.50
N ASP A 94 1.30 12.19 -3.92
CA ASP A 94 1.26 11.55 -2.61
C ASP A 94 0.52 10.20 -2.67
N TYR A 95 0.55 9.54 -3.82
CA TYR A 95 -0.32 8.40 -4.13
C TYR A 95 0.00 7.14 -3.34
N TYR A 96 1.28 6.91 -3.03
CA TYR A 96 1.75 5.73 -2.31
C TYR A 96 2.46 6.09 -1.02
N LEU A 97 2.75 5.09 -0.19
CA LEU A 97 3.65 5.19 0.94
C LEU A 97 4.98 4.47 0.63
N ASP A 98 6.10 5.03 1.10
CA ASP A 98 7.41 4.37 1.10
C ASP A 98 7.57 3.39 2.27
N ILE A 99 8.75 2.76 2.38
CA ILE A 99 9.08 1.80 3.46
C ILE A 99 8.95 2.38 4.88
N ASN A 100 9.02 3.69 5.03
CA ASN A 100 8.90 4.39 6.29
C ASN A 100 7.47 4.92 6.54
N GLY A 101 6.53 4.66 5.64
CA GLY A 101 5.17 5.20 5.70
C GLY A 101 5.07 6.67 5.28
N ASN A 102 6.06 7.23 4.57
CA ASN A 102 5.98 8.59 4.04
C ASN A 102 5.23 8.60 2.70
N PRO A 103 4.35 9.60 2.45
CA PRO A 103 3.74 9.78 1.16
C PRO A 103 4.76 10.01 0.05
N VAL A 104 4.58 9.33 -1.09
CA VAL A 104 5.43 9.44 -2.28
C VAL A 104 4.59 9.43 -3.55
N PRO A 105 5.08 10.05 -4.64
CA PRO A 105 4.34 10.13 -5.90
C PRO A 105 4.19 8.78 -6.60
N LYS A 106 3.18 8.70 -7.49
CA LYS A 106 2.73 7.48 -8.21
C LYS A 106 3.81 6.77 -9.06
N ASN A 107 4.97 7.37 -9.29
CA ASN A 107 6.09 6.79 -10.05
C ASN A 107 7.41 6.84 -9.28
N SER A 108 7.35 7.03 -7.96
CA SER A 108 8.55 7.06 -7.12
C SER A 108 9.20 5.68 -7.06
N LYS A 109 10.53 5.62 -7.18
CA LYS A 109 11.27 4.37 -6.93
C LYS A 109 10.99 3.86 -5.51
N SER A 110 10.86 4.78 -4.55
CA SER A 110 10.60 4.46 -3.15
C SER A 110 9.22 3.83 -2.88
N SER A 111 8.28 3.90 -3.83
CA SER A 111 6.99 3.21 -3.67
C SER A 111 7.08 1.71 -3.96
N HIS A 112 8.18 1.24 -4.58
CA HIS A 112 8.39 -0.17 -4.89
C HIS A 112 9.02 -0.88 -3.69
N ILE A 113 8.20 -1.57 -2.92
CA ILE A 113 8.63 -2.22 -1.68
C ILE A 113 8.90 -3.69 -1.96
N VAL A 114 10.17 -4.07 -1.86
CA VAL A 114 10.64 -5.44 -2.04
C VAL A 114 10.90 -6.05 -0.66
N PRO A 115 10.14 -7.09 -0.24
CA PRO A 115 10.35 -7.81 1.01
C PRO A 115 11.44 -8.90 0.94
#